data_AF-A0A915XYR6-F1
#
_entry.id   AF-A0A915XYR6-F1
#
_cell.length_a   1.000
_cell.length_b   1.000
_cell.length_c   1.000
_cell.angle_alpha   90.00
_cell.angle_beta   90.00
_cell.angle_gamma   90.00
#
_symmetry.space_group_name_H-M   'P 1'
#
loop_
_entity.id
_entity.type
_entity.pdbx_description
1 polymer ?
#
loop_
_entity_poly.entity_id
_entity_poly.type
_entity_poly.pdbx_seq_one_letter_code
_entity_poly.pdbx_strand_id
1 'polypeptide(L)'
;MQTHETEFWIASERNGEYPFTREDSFERKLRRHRKLQAQLHDLADPQQRAIAYLERVEMESVLARANLTPRQRYVCEQYLNGWTLQEIGKRMGVTKQAAGKTLKFALIKLKQAWRNNPFHGLAEVYRSETRRVGSRR
;
A
#
# COMPACT_ATOMS: atom_id res chain seq x y z
N MET A 1 -6.59 -23.03 -50.42
CA MET A 1 -6.41 -23.08 -48.95
C MET A 1 -7.70 -23.61 -48.36
N GLN A 2 -7.70 -24.85 -47.90
CA GLN A 2 -8.87 -25.50 -47.29
C GLN A 2 -9.03 -24.98 -45.86
N THR A 3 -10.17 -24.36 -45.56
CA THR A 3 -10.55 -23.98 -44.20
C THR A 3 -11.05 -25.21 -43.48
N HIS A 4 -10.24 -25.77 -42.59
CA HIS A 4 -10.68 -26.79 -41.66
C HIS A 4 -11.63 -26.14 -40.64
N GLU A 5 -12.93 -26.41 -40.77
CA GLU A 5 -13.91 -26.13 -39.72
C GLU A 5 -13.65 -27.11 -38.57
N THR A 6 -13.07 -26.60 -37.49
CA THR A 6 -12.92 -27.38 -36.26
C THR A 6 -14.29 -27.49 -35.59
N GLU A 7 -14.91 -28.65 -35.73
CA GLU A 7 -16.19 -28.97 -35.11
C GLU A 7 -16.00 -29.08 -33.58
N PHE A 8 -16.52 -28.11 -32.82
CA PHE A 8 -16.50 -28.14 -31.37
C PHE A 8 -17.60 -29.07 -30.85
N TRP A 9 -17.22 -30.28 -30.48
CA TRP A 9 -18.11 -31.25 -29.85
C TRP A 9 -18.34 -30.85 -28.38
N ILE A 10 -19.43 -30.13 -28.12
CA ILE A 10 -19.95 -29.98 -26.76
C ILE A 10 -20.71 -31.27 -26.47
N ALA A 11 -20.22 -32.05 -25.50
CA ALA A 11 -20.86 -33.27 -25.02
C ALA A 11 -22.25 -32.93 -24.46
N SER A 12 -23.25 -32.90 -25.33
CA SER A 12 -24.65 -32.70 -24.99
C SER A 12 -25.35 -34.05 -25.10
N GLU A 13 -25.63 -34.67 -23.95
CA GLU A 13 -26.54 -35.80 -23.91
C GLU A 13 -27.94 -35.33 -24.33
N ARG A 14 -28.54 -36.12 -25.22
CA ARG A 14 -29.72 -35.82 -26.05
C ARG A 14 -31.01 -35.47 -25.29
N ASN A 15 -31.03 -35.49 -23.96
CA ASN A 15 -32.23 -35.37 -23.11
C ASN A 15 -32.11 -34.39 -21.91
N GLY A 16 -31.12 -33.50 -21.86
CA GLY A 16 -30.96 -32.55 -20.74
C GLY A 16 -31.08 -31.10 -21.17
N GLU A 17 -32.21 -30.45 -20.86
CA GLU A 17 -32.43 -29.02 -21.10
C GLU A 17 -31.34 -28.14 -20.46
N TYR A 18 -30.71 -27.33 -21.30
CA TYR A 18 -29.76 -26.29 -20.92
C TYR A 18 -30.54 -25.02 -20.49
N PRO A 19 -30.11 -24.23 -19.48
CA PRO A 19 -28.87 -24.32 -18.68
C PRO A 19 -29.08 -24.96 -17.28
N PHE A 20 -28.16 -25.85 -16.90
CA PHE A 20 -28.18 -26.67 -15.67
C PHE A 20 -27.90 -25.94 -14.35
N THR A 21 -28.13 -24.64 -14.26
CA THR A 21 -28.23 -24.00 -12.95
C THR A 21 -29.69 -24.06 -12.51
N ARG A 22 -30.11 -25.20 -11.95
CA ARG A 22 -31.32 -25.20 -11.10
C ARG A 22 -31.12 -24.12 -10.05
N GLU A 23 -32.11 -23.28 -9.83
CA GLU A 23 -32.06 -22.09 -8.95
C GLU A 23 -31.46 -22.41 -7.57
N ASP A 24 -31.75 -23.60 -7.04
CA ASP A 24 -31.17 -24.16 -5.80
C ASP A 24 -29.64 -24.30 -5.79
N SER A 25 -29.04 -24.65 -6.93
CA SER A 25 -27.58 -24.80 -7.07
C SER A 25 -26.88 -23.45 -7.10
N PHE A 26 -27.54 -22.45 -7.70
CA PHE A 26 -27.09 -21.07 -7.72
C PHE A 26 -27.15 -20.46 -6.33
N GLU A 27 -28.28 -20.60 -5.62
CA GLU A 27 -28.42 -20.15 -4.24
C GLU A 27 -27.38 -20.77 -3.31
N ARG A 28 -27.15 -22.08 -3.43
CA ARG A 28 -26.15 -22.79 -2.62
C ARG A 28 -24.74 -22.25 -2.87
N LYS A 29 -24.41 -21.96 -4.13
CA LYS A 29 -23.13 -21.35 -4.52
C LYS A 29 -23.01 -19.92 -3.97
N LEU A 30 -24.10 -19.14 -4.01
CA LEU A 30 -24.19 -17.80 -3.43
C LEU A 30 -23.98 -17.81 -1.92
N ARG A 31 -24.63 -18.74 -1.19
CA ARG A 31 -24.48 -18.89 0.27
C ARG A 31 -23.05 -19.26 0.66
N ARG A 32 -22.41 -20.18 -0.08
CA ARG A 32 -20.99 -20.52 0.12
C ARG A 32 -20.08 -19.33 -0.13
N HIS A 33 -20.33 -18.57 -1.20
CA HIS A 33 -19.55 -17.38 -1.52
C HIS A 33 -19.68 -16.31 -0.42
N ARG A 34 -20.90 -16.02 0.04
CA ARG A 34 -21.15 -15.08 1.15
C ARG A 34 -20.48 -15.52 2.45
N LYS A 35 -20.51 -16.82 2.77
CA LYS A 35 -19.84 -17.38 3.96
C LYS A 35 -18.31 -17.24 3.85
N LEU A 36 -17.74 -17.54 2.70
CA LEU A 36 -16.30 -17.37 2.44
C LEU A 36 -15.91 -15.88 2.51
N GLN A 37 -16.72 -15.00 1.91
CA GLN A 37 -16.49 -13.57 1.90
C GLN A 37 -16.57 -12.96 3.31
N ALA A 38 -17.50 -13.42 4.16
CA ALA A 38 -17.57 -13.03 5.57
C ALA A 38 -16.34 -13.49 6.37
N GLN A 39 -15.84 -14.71 6.12
CA GLN A 39 -14.62 -15.22 6.75
C GLN A 39 -13.35 -14.46 6.32
N LEU A 40 -13.34 -13.92 5.10
CA LEU A 40 -12.22 -13.14 4.57
C LEU A 40 -12.25 -11.67 4.99
N HIS A 41 -13.40 -11.13 5.38
CA HIS A 41 -13.58 -9.71 5.70
C HIS A 41 -12.90 -9.28 7.02
N ASP A 42 -12.69 -10.21 7.96
CA ASP A 42 -12.03 -9.96 9.25
C ASP A 42 -10.49 -9.92 9.17
N LEU A 43 -9.91 -10.35 8.05
CA LEU A 43 -8.48 -10.22 7.80
C LEU A 43 -8.27 -8.83 7.19
N ALA A 44 -7.75 -7.88 7.99
CA ALA A 44 -7.47 -6.51 7.58
C ALA A 44 -7.04 -6.44 6.10
N ASP A 45 -7.76 -5.60 5.35
CA ASP A 45 -7.74 -5.53 3.88
C ASP A 45 -6.32 -5.78 3.34
N PRO A 46 -6.09 -6.88 2.60
CA PRO A 46 -4.79 -7.20 2.01
C PRO A 46 -4.18 -6.02 1.26
N GLN A 47 -5.02 -5.17 0.64
CA GLN A 47 -4.59 -3.95 -0.03
C GLN A 47 -4.04 -2.91 0.94
N GLN A 48 -4.70 -2.68 2.08
CA GLN A 48 -4.23 -1.76 3.12
C GLN A 48 -2.90 -2.22 3.71
N ARG A 49 -2.73 -3.53 3.94
CA ARG A 49 -1.45 -4.09 4.41
C ARG A 49 -0.33 -3.87 3.41
N ALA A 50 -0.59 -4.10 2.12
CA ALA A 50 0.39 -3.86 1.08
C ALA A 50 0.76 -2.38 0.97
N ILE A 51 -0.22 -1.47 1.03
CA ILE A 51 0.02 -0.02 1.05
C ILE A 51 0.91 0.38 2.23
N ALA A 52 0.58 -0.06 3.45
CA ALA A 52 1.36 0.26 4.65
C ALA A 52 2.81 -0.26 4.56
N TYR A 53 3.00 -1.45 3.98
CA TYR A 53 4.33 -1.99 3.73
C TYR A 53 5.12 -1.12 2.74
N LEU A 54 4.51 -0.72 1.62
CA LEU A 54 5.17 0.12 0.62
C LEU A 54 5.51 1.51 1.17
N GLU A 55 4.61 2.13 1.92
CA GLU A 55 4.86 3.40 2.60
C GLU A 55 6.05 3.29 3.57
N ARG A 56 6.14 2.17 4.30
CA ARG A 56 7.28 1.90 5.19
C ARG A 56 8.60 1.78 4.43
N VAL A 57 8.63 1.04 3.32
CA VAL A 57 9.83 0.89 2.48
C VAL A 57 10.27 2.25 1.91
N GLU A 58 9.32 3.07 1.46
CA GLU A 58 9.61 4.43 0.99
C GLU A 58 10.27 5.29 2.08
N MET A 59 9.68 5.29 3.28
CA MET A 59 10.19 6.05 4.42
C MET A 59 11.58 5.57 4.85
N GLU A 60 11.80 4.27 4.97
CA GLU A 60 13.10 3.69 5.34
C GLU A 60 14.19 4.07 4.32
N SER A 61 13.87 4.00 3.03
CA SER A 61 14.78 4.43 1.96
C SER A 61 15.14 5.92 2.07
N VAL A 62 14.15 6.79 2.35
CA VAL A 62 14.42 8.22 2.53
C VAL A 62 15.31 8.47 3.73
N LEU A 63 15.04 7.84 4.87
CA LEU A 63 15.83 8.00 6.09
C LEU A 63 17.28 7.52 5.91
N ALA A 64 17.47 6.42 5.17
CA ALA A 64 18.80 5.91 4.82
C ALA A 64 19.58 6.87 3.91
N ARG A 65 18.91 7.46 2.90
CA ARG A 65 19.53 8.36 1.91
C ARG A 65 19.73 9.79 2.41
N ALA A 66 18.97 10.24 3.40
CA ALA A 66 19.00 11.62 3.87
C ALA A 66 20.33 12.03 4.52
N ASN A 67 21.21 11.08 4.87
CA ASN A 67 22.53 11.36 5.45
C ASN A 67 22.46 12.39 6.57
N LEU A 68 21.50 12.21 7.49
CA LEU A 68 21.33 13.04 8.66
C LEU A 68 22.50 12.80 9.62
N THR A 69 23.08 13.88 10.15
CA THR A 69 24.04 13.72 11.25
C THR A 69 23.31 13.16 12.49
N PRO A 70 24.01 12.52 13.45
CA PRO A 70 23.38 12.03 14.68
C PRO A 70 22.57 13.11 15.40
N ARG A 71 23.09 14.34 15.38
CA ARG A 71 22.43 15.52 15.94
C ARG A 71 21.16 15.92 15.19
N GLN A 72 21.18 15.88 13.86
CA GLN A 72 20.01 16.16 13.02
C GLN A 72 18.92 15.10 13.23
N ARG A 73 19.32 13.82 13.26
CA ARG A 73 18.43 12.69 13.53
C ARG A 73 17.72 12.85 14.87
N TYR A 74 18.49 13.10 15.93
CA TYR A 74 17.95 13.30 17.27
C TYR A 74 16.91 14.43 17.31
N VAL A 75 17.22 15.61 16.75
CA VAL A 75 16.29 16.75 16.74
C VAL A 75 15.00 16.41 15.99
N CYS A 76 15.09 15.72 14.84
CA CYS A 76 13.92 15.27 14.11
C CYS A 76 13.06 14.27 14.90
N GLU A 77 13.68 13.25 15.49
CA GLU A 77 12.98 12.22 16.27
C GLU A 77 12.22 12.84 17.45
N GLN A 78 12.87 13.71 18.24
CA GLN A 78 12.21 14.33 19.39
C GLN A 78 11.09 15.27 18.97
N TYR A 79 11.27 16.03 17.88
CA TYR A 79 10.22 16.89 17.35
C TYR A 79 8.99 16.10 16.89
N LEU A 80 9.20 14.94 16.24
CA LEU A 80 8.11 14.04 15.83
C LEU A 80 7.42 13.38 17.02
N ASN A 81 8.14 13.16 18.13
CA ASN A 81 7.58 12.71 19.41
C ASN A 81 6.84 13.82 20.18
N GLY A 82 6.66 15.00 19.59
CA GLY A 82 5.88 16.10 20.18
C GLY A 82 6.68 17.05 21.08
N TRP A 83 8.00 16.92 21.15
CA TRP A 83 8.82 17.83 21.96
C TRP A 83 8.93 19.21 21.31
N THR A 84 8.92 20.24 22.14
CA THR A 84 9.15 21.62 21.69
C THR A 84 10.64 21.86 21.41
N LEU A 85 10.95 22.81 20.53
CA LEU A 85 12.33 23.22 20.24
C LEU A 85 13.08 23.74 21.48
N GLN A 86 12.35 24.25 22.47
CA GLN A 86 12.93 24.71 23.73
C GLN A 86 13.38 23.54 24.59
N GLU A 87 12.55 22.49 24.72
CA GLU A 87 12.91 21.26 25.45
C GLU A 87 14.06 20.53 24.79
N ILE A 88 14.02 20.41 23.45
CA ILE A 88 15.10 19.81 22.66
C ILE A 88 16.40 20.59 22.87
N GLY A 89 16.34 21.93 22.77
CA GLY A 89 17.49 22.80 23.02
C GLY A 89 18.07 22.59 24.42
N LYS A 90 17.21 22.61 25.45
CA LYS A 90 17.59 22.38 26.85
C LYS A 90 18.27 21.01 27.04
N ARG A 91 17.70 19.95 26.46
CA ARG A 91 18.23 18.58 26.55
C ARG A 91 19.59 18.42 25.87
N MET A 92 19.84 19.18 24.80
CA MET A 92 21.09 19.17 24.05
C MET A 92 22.12 20.21 24.51
N GLY A 93 21.79 21.03 25.52
CA GLY A 93 22.65 22.13 25.98
C GLY A 93 22.81 23.27 24.96
N VAL A 94 21.81 23.52 24.11
CA VAL A 94 21.87 24.56 23.06
C VAL A 94 20.66 25.48 23.09
N THR A 95 20.76 26.64 22.44
CA THR A 95 19.65 27.58 22.36
C THR A 95 18.49 27.03 21.51
N LYS A 96 17.26 27.48 21.79
CA LYS A 96 16.06 27.19 20.98
C LYS A 96 16.30 27.49 19.49
N GLN A 97 17.00 28.59 19.19
CA GLN A 97 17.33 29.00 17.83
C GLN A 97 18.27 28.00 17.14
N ALA A 98 19.29 27.50 17.84
CA ALA A 98 20.21 26.50 17.32
C ALA A 98 19.53 25.15 17.06
N ALA A 99 18.63 24.72 17.95
CA ALA A 99 17.79 23.55 17.73
C ALA A 99 16.88 23.73 16.50
N GLY A 100 16.22 24.88 16.37
CA GLY A 100 15.41 25.21 15.18
C GLY A 100 16.20 25.22 13.87
N LYS A 101 17.41 25.78 13.88
CA LYS A 101 18.31 25.76 12.70
C LYS A 101 18.71 24.33 12.33
N THR A 102 18.97 23.48 13.33
CA THR A 102 19.30 22.06 13.13
C THR A 102 18.13 21.32 12.50
N LEU A 103 16.91 21.52 13.01
CA LEU A 103 15.69 20.93 12.45
C LEU A 103 15.47 21.37 10.99
N LYS A 104 15.61 22.67 10.70
CA LYS A 104 15.46 23.20 9.33
C LYS A 104 16.39 22.50 8.35
N PHE A 105 17.67 22.34 8.68
CA PHE A 105 18.62 21.66 7.78
C PHE A 105 18.34 20.16 7.64
N ALA A 106 17.89 19.50 8.71
CA ALA A 106 17.47 18.10 8.63
C ALA A 106 16.27 17.92 7.69
N LEU A 107 15.28 18.81 7.77
CA LEU A 107 14.11 18.80 6.88
C LEU A 107 14.48 19.07 5.41
N ILE A 108 15.43 19.97 5.14
CA ILE A 108 15.94 20.20 3.77
C ILE A 108 16.57 18.92 3.21
N LYS A 109 17.38 18.22 4.01
CA LYS A 109 17.98 16.94 3.60
C LYS A 109 16.93 15.86 3.35
N LEU A 110 15.95 15.73 4.25
CA LEU A 110 14.84 14.79 4.08
C LEU A 110 14.04 15.08 2.81
N LYS A 111 13.72 16.35 2.54
CA LYS A 111 13.03 16.77 1.33
C LYS A 111 13.82 16.45 0.07
N GLN A 112 15.13 16.66 0.09
CA GLN A 112 16.00 16.33 -1.05
C GLN A 112 16.09 14.81 -1.26
N ALA A 113 16.25 14.04 -0.18
CA ALA A 113 16.27 12.58 -0.24
C ALA A 113 14.94 12.01 -0.73
N TRP A 114 13.81 12.60 -0.32
CA TRP A 114 12.48 12.24 -0.78
C TRP A 114 12.34 12.43 -2.30
N ARG A 115 12.72 13.60 -2.83
CA ARG A 115 12.67 13.89 -4.27
C ARG A 115 13.56 12.99 -5.12
N ASN A 116 14.69 12.56 -4.57
CA ASN A 116 15.67 11.70 -5.25
C ASN A 116 15.53 10.22 -4.86
N ASN A 117 14.44 9.83 -4.19
CA ASN A 117 14.19 8.45 -3.80
C ASN A 117 13.64 7.67 -5.00
N PRO A 118 14.28 6.55 -5.41
CA PRO A 118 13.77 5.71 -6.50
C PRO A 118 12.39 5.11 -6.21
N PHE A 119 12.03 4.97 -4.93
CA PHE A 119 10.73 4.43 -4.53
C PHE A 119 9.68 5.51 -4.34
N HIS A 120 9.97 6.78 -4.64
CA HIS A 120 9.04 7.87 -4.42
C HIS A 120 7.69 7.61 -5.13
N GLY A 121 6.60 7.55 -4.36
CA GLY A 121 5.25 7.38 -4.89
C GLY A 121 4.87 5.93 -5.20
N LEU A 122 5.66 4.95 -4.78
CA LEU A 122 5.41 3.52 -5.00
C LEU A 122 4.07 3.06 -4.41
N ALA A 123 3.74 3.48 -3.19
CA ALA A 123 2.47 3.17 -2.54
C ALA A 123 1.27 3.82 -3.26
N GLU A 124 1.46 5.02 -3.81
CA GLU A 124 0.43 5.73 -4.57
C GLU A 124 0.16 5.05 -5.92
N VAL A 125 1.22 4.67 -6.64
CA VAL A 125 1.12 3.89 -7.88
C VAL A 125 0.39 2.57 -7.61
N TYR A 126 0.80 1.83 -6.58
CA TYR A 126 0.11 0.60 -6.19
C TYR A 126 -1.38 0.82 -5.87
N ARG A 127 -1.71 1.87 -5.12
CA ARG A 127 -3.10 2.24 -4.80
C ARG A 127 -3.90 2.55 -6.07
N SER A 128 -3.30 3.23 -7.05
CA SER A 128 -3.97 3.57 -8.32
C SER A 128 -4.23 2.35 -9.19
N GLU A 129 -3.25 1.45 -9.32
CA GLU A 129 -3.32 0.26 -10.18
C GLU A 129 -4.31 -0.78 -9.61
N THR A 130 -4.26 -1.00 -8.30
CA THR A 130 -5.19 -1.92 -7.62
C THR A 130 -6.64 -1.44 -7.69
N ARG A 131 -6.88 -0.12 -7.60
CA ARG A 131 -8.23 0.46 -7.79
C ARG A 131 -8.75 0.29 -9.23
N ARG A 132 -7.90 0.42 -10.25
CA ARG A 132 -8.28 0.26 -11.66
C ARG A 132 -8.75 -1.15 -11.98
N VAL A 133 -8.08 -2.17 -11.43
CA VAL A 133 -8.44 -3.58 -11.68
C VAL A 133 -9.75 -3.98 -10.99
N GLY A 134 -10.04 -3.41 -9.82
CA GLY A 134 -11.31 -3.65 -9.11
C GLY A 134 -12.56 -3.11 -9.83
N SER A 135 -12.41 -2.09 -10.70
CA SER A 135 -13.51 -1.48 -11.46
C SER A 135 -13.84 -2.18 -12.78
N ARG A 136 -12.96 -3.09 -13.25
CA ARG A 136 -13.15 -3.84 -14.51
C ARG A 136 -13.81 -5.22 -14.33
N ARG A 137 -14.38 -5.51 -13.16
CA ARG A 137 -15.05 -6.78 -12.86
C ARG A 137 -16.51 -6.57 -12.50
#